data_AF-A0AAW3LVV4-F1
#
_entry.id   AF-A0AAW3LVV4-F1
#
_cell.length_a   1.000
_cell.length_b   1.000
_cell.length_c   1.000
_cell.angle_alpha   90.00
_cell.angle_beta   90.00
_cell.angle_gamma   90.00
#
_symmetry.space_group_name_H-M   'P 1'
#
loop_
_entity.id
_entity.type
_entity.pdbx_description
1 polymer ?
#
loop_
_entity_poly.entity_id
_entity_poly.type
_entity_poly.pdbx_seq_one_letter_code
_entity_poly.pdbx_strand_id
1 'polypeptide(L)'
;MIFKEKLEDYTEEEFLEFLRGLSSQHIQLHGDEFVKHMDRLVKHFVKVTEHPAQTDVIFYPEEGQEDTPEGILKTIKEWRAKNGKPGFKS
;
A
#
# COMPACT_ATOMS: atom_id res chain seq x y z
N MET A 1 12.77 -6.27 -0.12
CA MET A 1 12.25 -4.90 -0.22
C MET A 1 12.61 -4.16 1.06
N ILE A 2 12.96 -2.87 0.97
CA ILE A 2 13.31 -2.04 2.14
C ILE A 2 12.09 -1.18 2.50
N PHE A 3 11.64 -1.25 3.75
CA PHE A 3 10.57 -0.40 4.26
C PHE A 3 11.12 0.97 4.66
N LYS A 4 10.42 2.02 4.25
CA LYS A 4 10.70 3.40 4.66
C LYS A 4 9.66 3.84 5.68
N GLU A 5 10.08 4.63 6.65
CA GLU A 5 9.26 4.92 7.83
C GLU A 5 8.07 5.83 7.54
N LYS A 6 8.16 6.66 6.49
CA LYS A 6 7.11 7.58 6.06
C LYS A 6 6.79 7.43 4.58
N LEU A 7 5.57 7.80 4.20
CA LEU A 7 5.18 7.82 2.79
C LEU A 7 6.01 8.84 1.99
N GLU A 8 6.36 9.97 2.61
CA GLU A 8 7.15 11.03 1.97
C GLU A 8 8.57 10.61 1.57
N ASP A 9 9.04 9.47 2.08
CA ASP A 9 10.36 8.94 1.73
C ASP A 9 10.32 8.09 0.45
N TYR A 10 9.13 7.67 0.01
CA TYR A 10 8.90 6.86 -1.20
C TYR A 10 8.66 7.74 -2.43
N THR A 11 9.24 7.39 -3.58
CA THR A 11 8.69 7.81 -4.88
C THR A 11 7.43 7.00 -5.19
N GLU A 12 6.65 7.45 -6.17
CA GLU A 12 5.47 6.71 -6.61
C GLU A 12 5.84 5.31 -7.13
N GLU A 13 6.94 5.18 -7.87
CA GLU A 13 7.41 3.91 -8.41
C GLU A 13 7.82 2.93 -7.30
N GLU A 14 8.56 3.41 -6.29
CA GLU A 14 8.96 2.55 -5.18
C GLU A 14 7.75 2.07 -4.36
N PHE A 15 6.75 2.93 -4.17
CA PHE A 15 5.52 2.54 -3.50
C PHE A 15 4.66 1.62 -4.37
N LEU A 16 4.66 1.81 -5.69
CA LEU A 16 3.96 0.91 -6.61
C LEU A 16 4.57 -0.50 -6.59
N GLU A 17 5.90 -0.61 -6.56
CA GLU A 17 6.59 -1.89 -6.38
C GLU A 17 6.26 -2.55 -5.04
N PHE A 18 6.13 -1.76 -3.96
CA PHE A 18 5.61 -2.25 -2.69
C PHE A 18 4.19 -2.83 -2.81
N LEU A 19 3.29 -2.11 -3.49
CA LEU A 19 1.90 -2.54 -3.68
C LEU A 19 1.81 -3.81 -4.53
N ARG A 20 2.65 -3.95 -5.56
CA ARG A 20 2.78 -5.21 -6.33
C ARG A 20 3.19 -6.37 -5.44
N GLY A 21 4.04 -6.12 -4.44
CA GLY A 21 4.42 -7.09 -3.42
C GLY A 21 3.27 -7.57 -2.52
N LEU A 22 2.15 -6.85 -2.42
CA LEU A 22 0.94 -7.29 -1.70
C LEU A 22 0.09 -8.29 -2.50
N SER A 23 0.32 -8.39 -3.81
CA SER A 23 -0.39 -9.36 -4.65
C SER A 23 0.22 -10.76 -4.49
N SER A 24 -0.62 -11.75 -4.25
CA SER A 24 -0.20 -13.15 -4.08
C SER A 24 0.55 -13.71 -5.29
N GLN A 25 0.36 -13.10 -6.47
CA GLN A 25 1.05 -13.49 -7.70
C GLN A 25 2.57 -13.26 -7.63
N HIS A 26 3.02 -12.34 -6.77
CA HIS A 26 4.42 -12.00 -6.60
C HIS A 26 5.08 -12.69 -5.40
N ILE A 27 4.36 -13.57 -4.69
CA ILE A 27 4.83 -14.20 -3.46
C ILE A 27 4.98 -15.72 -3.67
N GLN A 28 6.21 -16.22 -3.56
CA GLN A 28 6.53 -17.65 -3.62
C GLN A 28 6.60 -18.31 -2.22
N LEU A 29 5.94 -17.71 -1.23
CA LEU A 29 5.87 -18.23 0.14
C LEU A 29 4.55 -18.95 0.36
N HIS A 30 4.55 -19.92 1.27
CA HIS A 30 3.38 -20.72 1.63
C HIS A 30 3.22 -20.86 3.14
N GLY A 31 2.03 -21.25 3.60
CA GLY A 31 1.73 -21.52 5.01
C GLY A 31 2.05 -20.35 5.93
N ASP A 32 2.65 -20.64 7.08
CA ASP A 32 2.96 -19.64 8.12
C ASP A 32 3.92 -18.55 7.63
N GLU A 33 4.83 -18.87 6.70
CA GLU A 33 5.76 -17.88 6.15
C GLU A 33 5.04 -16.88 5.26
N PHE A 34 4.08 -17.34 4.46
CA PHE A 34 3.20 -16.47 3.68
C PHE A 34 2.41 -15.55 4.60
N VAL A 35 1.77 -16.10 5.63
CA VAL A 35 0.95 -15.32 6.56
C VAL A 35 1.78 -14.25 7.27
N LYS A 36 2.95 -14.62 7.81
CA LYS A 36 3.87 -13.66 8.46
C LYS A 36 4.40 -12.62 7.50
N HIS A 37 4.65 -12.98 6.24
CA HIS A 37 5.10 -12.04 5.22
C HIS A 37 4.00 -11.02 4.91
N MET A 38 2.79 -11.50 4.60
CA MET A 38 1.63 -10.65 4.33
C MET A 38 1.33 -9.72 5.50
N ASP A 39 1.26 -10.24 6.73
CA ASP A 39 1.01 -9.45 7.94
C ASP A 39 1.98 -8.27 8.07
N ARG A 40 3.27 -8.46 7.77
CA ARG A 40 4.25 -7.35 7.77
C ARG A 40 3.96 -6.33 6.68
N LEU A 41 3.61 -6.76 5.46
CA LEU A 41 3.31 -5.84 4.36
C LEU A 41 2.06 -5.00 4.66
N VAL A 42 0.96 -5.61 5.12
CA VAL A 42 -0.26 -4.85 5.41
C VAL A 42 -0.09 -3.93 6.62
N LYS A 43 0.60 -4.36 7.68
CA LYS A 43 0.93 -3.48 8.81
C LYS A 43 1.75 -2.27 8.36
N HIS A 44 2.71 -2.50 7.46
CA HIS A 44 3.50 -1.42 6.88
C HIS A 44 2.64 -0.46 6.07
N PHE A 45 1.77 -0.98 5.19
CA PHE A 45 0.84 -0.18 4.39
C PHE A 45 -0.03 0.73 5.29
N VAL A 46 -0.66 0.17 6.32
CA VAL A 46 -1.52 0.95 7.24
C VAL A 46 -0.72 2.04 7.93
N LYS A 47 0.48 1.71 8.41
CA LYS A 47 1.38 2.66 9.09
C LYS A 47 1.72 3.85 8.21
N VAL A 48 2.19 3.62 6.99
CA VAL A 48 2.74 4.70 6.15
C VAL A 48 1.68 5.47 5.39
N THR A 49 0.58 4.84 4.99
CA THR A 49 -0.49 5.54 4.27
C THR A 49 -1.33 6.42 5.19
N GLU A 50 -1.48 6.00 6.46
CA GLU A 50 -2.32 6.64 7.48
C GLU A 50 -3.80 6.75 7.06
N HIS A 51 -4.22 5.97 6.06
CA HIS A 51 -5.57 6.01 5.52
C HIS A 51 -6.56 5.43 6.55
N PRO A 52 -7.70 6.10 6.83
CA PRO A 52 -8.62 5.67 7.88
C PRO A 52 -9.28 4.32 7.59
N ALA A 53 -9.44 3.97 6.32
CA ALA A 53 -9.94 2.66 5.90
C ALA A 53 -8.91 1.52 6.07
N GLN A 54 -7.67 1.83 6.47
CA GLN A 54 -6.63 0.83 6.77
C GLN A 54 -6.46 -0.19 5.64
N THR A 55 -6.61 -1.48 5.94
CA THR A 55 -6.47 -2.59 4.98
C THR A 55 -7.63 -2.69 4.00
N ASP A 56 -8.77 -2.02 4.27
CA ASP A 56 -9.94 -2.07 3.40
C ASP A 56 -9.64 -1.43 2.04
N VAL A 57 -8.71 -0.48 1.98
CA VAL A 57 -8.20 0.06 0.71
C VAL A 57 -7.65 -1.04 -0.20
N ILE A 58 -7.12 -2.13 0.37
CA ILE A 58 -6.54 -3.26 -0.38
C ILE A 58 -7.57 -4.38 -0.56
N PHE A 59 -8.29 -4.76 0.49
CA PHE A 59 -9.12 -5.97 0.47
C PHE A 59 -10.59 -5.73 0.15
N TYR A 60 -11.06 -4.49 0.30
CA TYR A 60 -12.45 -4.09 0.11
C TYR A 60 -12.51 -2.75 -0.62
N PRO A 61 -11.99 -2.68 -1.87
CA PRO A 61 -11.96 -1.44 -2.63
C PRO A 61 -13.37 -0.84 -2.74
N GLU A 62 -13.47 0.48 -2.57
CA GLU A 62 -14.73 1.20 -2.69
C GLU A 62 -15.28 1.15 -4.13
N GLU A 63 -16.56 1.43 -4.29
CA GLU A 63 -17.18 1.49 -5.62
C GLU A 63 -16.45 2.51 -6.52
N GLY A 64 -15.92 2.04 -7.64
CA GLY A 64 -15.14 2.86 -8.58
C GLY A 64 -13.64 2.93 -8.29
N GLN A 65 -13.16 2.35 -7.18
CA GLN A 65 -11.73 2.10 -6.99
C GLN A 65 -11.30 0.88 -7.82
N GLU A 66 -10.22 1.01 -8.59
CA GLU A 66 -9.61 -0.13 -9.28
C GLU A 66 -8.92 -1.06 -8.27
N ASP A 67 -9.23 -2.36 -8.34
CA ASP A 67 -8.58 -3.42 -7.55
C ASP A 67 -7.22 -3.82 -8.16
N THR A 68 -6.34 -2.82 -8.27
CA THR A 68 -5.00 -2.93 -8.84
C THR A 68 -4.01 -2.12 -7.99
N PRO A 69 -2.70 -2.44 -8.01
CA PRO A 69 -1.68 -1.62 -7.37
C PRO A 69 -1.75 -0.14 -7.78
N GLU A 70 -2.01 0.13 -9.06
CA GLU A 70 -2.17 1.48 -9.61
C GLU A 70 -3.43 2.19 -9.06
N GLY A 71 -4.54 1.46 -8.93
CA GLY A 71 -5.78 1.95 -8.32
C GLY A 71 -5.64 2.31 -6.84
N ILE A 72 -4.96 1.44 -6.09
CA ILE A 72 -4.65 1.67 -4.67
C ILE A 72 -3.72 2.89 -4.54
N LEU A 73 -2.67 2.98 -5.35
CA LEU A 73 -1.74 4.13 -5.36
C LEU A 73 -2.51 5.44 -5.60
N LYS A 74 -3.38 5.47 -6.61
CA LYS A 74 -4.23 6.63 -6.92
C LYS A 74 -5.11 7.02 -5.73
N THR A 75 -5.76 6.05 -5.09
CA THR A 75 -6.61 6.26 -3.91
C THR A 75 -5.85 6.92 -2.76
N ILE A 76 -4.65 6.43 -2.45
CA ILE A 76 -3.79 7.01 -1.40
C ILE A 76 -3.37 8.44 -1.76
N LYS A 77 -2.99 8.71 -3.01
CA LYS A 77 -2.61 10.05 -3.48
C LYS A 77 -3.75 11.04 -3.30
N GLU A 78 -4.93 10.70 -3.82
CA GLU A 78 -6.11 11.57 -3.77
C GLU A 78 -6.54 11.84 -2.33
N TRP A 79 -6.57 10.81 -1.48
CA TRP A 79 -6.93 10.98 -0.08
C TRP A 79 -5.94 11.88 0.66
N ARG A 80 -4.62 11.67 0.52
CA ARG A 80 -3.62 12.52 1.20
C ARG A 80 -3.70 13.97 0.75
N ALA A 81 -3.85 14.21 -0.56
CA ALA A 81 -4.02 15.55 -1.11
C ALA A 81 -5.27 16.24 -0.56
N LYS A 82 -6.42 15.54 -0.51
CA LYS A 82 -7.68 16.08 0.06
C LYS A 82 -7.59 16.39 1.56
N ASN A 83 -6.69 15.72 2.29
CA ASN A 83 -6.51 15.88 3.74
C ASN A 83 -5.29 16.74 4.12
N GLY A 84 -4.65 17.42 3.15
CA GLY A 84 -3.50 18.28 3.42
C GLY A 84 -2.27 17.53 3.95
N LYS A 85 -2.17 16.22 3.69
CA LYS A 85 -1.00 15.42 4.07
C LYS A 85 0.08 15.51 3.00
N PRO A 86 1.37 15.46 3.38
CA PRO A 86 2.46 15.37 2.42
C PRO A 86 2.31 14.17 1.48
N GLY A 87 2.64 14.38 0.19
CA GLY A 87 2.62 13.34 -0.83
C GLY A 87 3.92 12.54 -0.88
N PHE A 88 4.08 11.79 -1.99
CA PHE A 88 5.30 11.06 -2.28
C PHE A 88 6.50 11.99 -2.51
N LYS A 89 7.69 11.43 -2.34
CA LYS A 89 8.95 12.04 -2.71
C LYS A 89 8.96 12.38 -4.21
N SER A 90 9.34 13.62 -4.52
CA SER A 90 9.64 14.07 -5.89
C SER A 90 11.00 13.58 -6.37
#